data_AF-A0A6A6M082-F1
#
_entry.id   AF-A0A6A6M082-F1
#
_cell.length_a   1.000
_cell.length_b   1.000
_cell.length_c   1.000
_cell.angle_alpha   90.00
_cell.angle_beta   90.00
_cell.angle_gamma   90.00
#
_symmetry.space_group_name_H-M   'P 1'
#
loop_
_entity.id
_entity.type
_entity.pdbx_description
1 polymer ?
#
loop_
_entity_poly.entity_id
_entity_poly.type
_entity_poly.pdbx_seq_one_letter_code
_entity_poly.pdbx_strand_id
1 'polypeptide(L)'
;MRSRGSLLSFDRGPLTAPESREYTGEIMFETFNVPGLYIAVNSVLALAAGYTASKCEMTGVVVDVGDGATHVVPVADGYVIGSSIKSVPIAGKDVTLFIQQLMRERGENVPPEDSFDVARKVKEMYCYTCSDIVKEYNKHDKEPAKYIKHWRGIKPKTGAPYSCDIGYERFLGPEVFFNPEIYGSDFTTPLPAVIDKCIQSAPIDTRRALYKNIVLSGGSTMFKDFGRRLQRDLKKIVDARVFTSEARLDDEVKSQPLEVNVVSHPIQRFAVWLEVQFLHQH
;
A
#
# COMPACT_ATOMS: atom_id res chain seq x y z
N MET A 1 32.66 -29.24 -9.76
CA MET A 1 31.57 -28.75 -8.89
C MET A 1 31.75 -27.25 -8.70
N ARG A 2 31.04 -26.41 -9.47
CA ARG A 2 30.98 -24.95 -9.19
C ARG A 2 29.83 -24.73 -8.22
N SER A 3 30.13 -24.34 -6.98
CA SER A 3 29.09 -23.89 -6.04
C SER A 3 28.50 -22.61 -6.60
N ARG A 4 27.19 -22.61 -6.86
CA ARG A 4 26.45 -21.38 -7.16
C ARG A 4 26.40 -20.58 -5.86
N GLY A 5 27.21 -19.54 -5.74
CA GLY A 5 27.13 -18.61 -4.63
C GLY A 5 25.85 -17.79 -4.77
N SER A 6 24.83 -18.12 -4.00
CA SER A 6 23.60 -17.33 -3.94
C SER A 6 23.82 -16.13 -3.02
N LEU A 7 23.77 -14.92 -3.56
CA LEU A 7 23.62 -13.70 -2.75
C LEU A 7 22.22 -13.72 -2.13
N LEU A 8 22.13 -13.52 -0.82
CA LEU A 8 20.85 -13.43 -0.12
C LEU A 8 20.48 -11.95 0.03
N SER A 9 19.26 -11.60 -0.39
CA SER A 9 18.67 -10.29 -0.19
C SER A 9 17.74 -10.32 1.02
N PHE A 10 17.88 -9.35 1.91
CA PHE A 10 17.00 -9.20 3.07
C PHE A 10 16.32 -7.84 3.03
N ASP A 11 15.00 -7.86 3.05
CA ASP A 11 14.16 -6.67 3.08
C ASP A 11 14.05 -6.13 4.51
N ARG A 12 14.18 -4.80 4.62
CA ARG A 12 13.75 -4.07 5.80
C ARG A 12 13.04 -2.76 5.48
N GLY A 13 12.14 -2.40 6.39
CA GLY A 13 11.52 -1.08 6.41
C GLY A 13 12.57 0.05 6.42
N PRO A 14 12.25 1.19 5.80
CA PRO A 14 13.19 2.30 5.57
C PRO A 14 13.71 2.96 6.85
N LEU A 15 13.05 2.72 7.99
CA LEU A 15 13.38 3.30 9.29
C LEU A 15 14.06 2.31 10.24
N THR A 16 14.55 1.18 9.74
CA THR A 16 15.19 0.19 10.61
C THR A 16 16.50 0.70 11.18
N ALA A 17 16.67 0.58 12.50
CA ALA A 17 17.85 1.02 13.22
C ALA A 17 19.13 0.32 12.70
N PRO A 18 20.27 1.04 12.63
CA PRO A 18 21.55 0.46 12.20
C PRO A 18 21.95 -0.79 13.00
N GLU A 19 21.72 -0.82 14.32
CA GLU A 19 22.11 -1.98 15.14
C GLU A 19 21.35 -3.25 14.74
N SER A 20 20.07 -3.12 14.39
CA SER A 20 19.28 -4.25 13.90
C SER A 20 19.81 -4.75 12.55
N ARG A 21 20.36 -3.85 11.72
CA ARG A 21 20.98 -4.18 10.43
C ARG A 21 22.25 -4.96 10.61
N GLU A 22 23.10 -4.52 11.52
CA GLU A 22 24.35 -5.18 11.91
C GLU A 22 24.09 -6.57 12.47
N TYR A 23 23.14 -6.71 13.40
CA TYR A 23 22.81 -8.00 14.02
C TYR A 23 22.36 -9.08 13.02
N THR A 24 21.59 -8.72 11.99
CA THR A 24 21.26 -9.70 10.94
C THR A 24 22.41 -9.95 9.99
N GLY A 25 23.27 -8.96 9.77
CA GLY A 25 24.54 -9.19 9.07
C GLY A 25 25.37 -10.25 9.79
N GLU A 26 25.53 -10.11 11.10
CA GLU A 26 26.23 -11.06 11.97
C GLU A 26 25.62 -12.46 11.88
N ILE A 27 24.31 -12.61 12.07
CA ILE A 27 23.64 -13.93 11.94
C ILE A 27 23.87 -14.54 10.55
N MET A 28 23.73 -13.75 9.48
CA MET A 28 23.86 -14.27 8.11
C MET A 28 25.30 -14.72 7.79
N PHE A 29 26.29 -13.95 8.20
CA PHE A 29 27.68 -14.30 7.96
C PHE A 29 28.20 -15.38 8.91
N GLU A 30 27.85 -15.32 10.20
CA GLU A 30 28.41 -16.24 11.20
C GLU A 30 27.64 -17.56 11.31
N THR A 31 26.31 -17.52 11.23
CA THR A 31 25.48 -18.73 11.37
C THR A 31 25.28 -19.42 10.03
N PHE A 32 24.98 -18.66 8.97
CA PHE A 32 24.65 -19.22 7.65
C PHE A 32 25.82 -19.20 6.66
N ASN A 33 26.95 -18.59 7.04
CA ASN A 33 28.20 -18.57 6.27
C ASN A 33 27.99 -18.13 4.81
N VAL A 34 27.14 -17.13 4.62
CA VAL A 34 26.77 -16.63 3.30
C VAL A 34 27.96 -15.91 2.64
N PRO A 35 28.19 -16.09 1.33
CA PRO A 35 29.34 -15.49 0.64
C PRO A 35 29.19 -13.98 0.42
N GLY A 36 27.97 -13.45 0.53
CA GLY A 36 27.67 -12.03 0.40
C GLY A 36 26.21 -11.75 0.76
N LEU A 37 25.99 -10.60 1.40
CA LEU A 37 24.68 -10.13 1.85
C LEU A 37 24.43 -8.74 1.28
N TYR A 38 23.25 -8.53 0.69
CA TYR A 38 22.81 -7.21 0.28
C TYR A 38 21.47 -6.89 0.96
N ILE A 39 21.47 -5.85 1.80
CA ILE A 39 20.26 -5.37 2.49
C ILE A 39 19.75 -4.15 1.72
N ALA A 40 18.77 -4.38 0.86
CA ALA A 40 18.14 -3.33 0.08
C ALA A 40 17.05 -2.62 0.87
N VAL A 41 16.69 -1.40 0.44
CA VAL A 41 15.50 -0.71 0.93
C VAL A 41 14.37 -1.00 -0.07
N ASN A 42 13.28 -1.60 0.42
CA ASN A 42 12.10 -1.98 -0.38
C ASN A 42 11.67 -0.91 -1.38
N SER A 43 11.67 0.34 -0.94
CA SER A 43 11.20 1.47 -1.73
C SER A 43 12.07 1.72 -2.98
N VAL A 44 13.39 1.56 -2.88
CA VAL A 44 14.28 1.77 -4.03
C VAL A 44 14.14 0.62 -5.02
N LEU A 45 13.98 -0.61 -4.52
CA LEU A 45 13.75 -1.78 -5.35
C LEU A 45 12.38 -1.76 -6.04
N ALA A 46 11.32 -1.37 -5.32
CA ALA A 46 9.98 -1.23 -5.89
C ALA A 46 9.95 -0.19 -7.02
N LEU A 47 10.66 0.95 -6.84
CA LEU A 47 10.85 1.95 -7.89
C LEU A 47 11.61 1.36 -9.09
N ALA A 48 12.71 0.63 -8.82
CA ALA A 48 13.51 -0.04 -9.84
C ALA A 48 12.80 -1.23 -10.51
N ALA A 49 11.77 -1.82 -9.90
CA ALA A 49 10.99 -2.90 -10.49
C ALA A 49 9.83 -2.38 -11.37
N GLY A 50 9.26 -1.22 -11.00
CA GLY A 50 8.30 -0.48 -11.84
C GLY A 50 8.93 0.09 -13.13
N TYR A 51 10.26 0.09 -13.20
CA TYR A 51 11.13 0.62 -14.25
C TYR A 51 11.04 -0.10 -15.61
N THR A 52 10.67 -1.38 -15.64
CA THR A 52 10.82 -2.26 -16.82
C THR A 52 9.99 -1.84 -18.06
N ALA A 53 9.27 -0.72 -18.01
CA ALA A 53 8.33 -0.30 -19.06
C ALA A 53 8.72 0.97 -19.85
N SER A 54 9.45 1.97 -19.32
CA SER A 54 9.91 3.13 -20.12
C SER A 54 10.72 4.15 -19.32
N LYS A 55 11.92 4.46 -19.84
CA LYS A 55 12.84 5.57 -19.50
C LYS A 55 13.23 5.75 -18.02
N CYS A 56 14.54 5.88 -17.85
CA CYS A 56 15.25 5.90 -16.58
C CYS A 56 14.99 7.20 -15.79
N GLU A 57 13.90 7.27 -15.05
CA GLU A 57 13.71 8.28 -13.99
C GLU A 57 13.72 7.55 -12.64
N MET A 58 14.90 7.50 -11.98
CA MET A 58 15.07 6.97 -10.61
C MET A 58 14.51 7.91 -9.54
N THR A 59 13.52 8.71 -9.92
CA THR A 59 12.85 9.71 -9.10
C THR A 59 11.37 9.41 -9.08
N GLY A 60 10.82 9.26 -7.88
CA GLY A 60 9.42 8.90 -7.66
C GLY A 60 9.11 8.70 -6.18
N VAL A 61 7.84 8.49 -5.87
CA VAL A 61 7.38 8.18 -4.52
C VAL A 61 6.93 6.74 -4.47
N VAL A 62 7.47 5.97 -3.54
CA VAL A 62 6.97 4.62 -3.26
C VAL A 62 5.99 4.67 -2.11
N VAL A 63 4.79 4.15 -2.35
CA VAL A 63 3.73 3.99 -1.36
C VAL A 63 3.65 2.50 -1.04
N ASP A 64 4.29 2.11 0.05
CA ASP A 64 4.32 0.73 0.51
C ASP A 64 3.26 0.51 1.58
N VAL A 65 2.25 -0.30 1.26
CA VAL A 65 1.13 -0.61 2.16
C VAL A 65 1.16 -2.11 2.49
N GLY A 66 1.91 -2.44 3.55
CA GLY A 66 2.07 -3.80 4.04
C GLY A 66 0.92 -4.26 4.95
N ASP A 67 1.10 -5.41 5.60
CA ASP A 67 0.16 -5.89 6.62
C ASP A 67 0.38 -5.21 7.98
N GLY A 68 1.64 -4.97 8.37
CA GLY A 68 1.98 -4.37 9.66
C GLY A 68 2.33 -2.88 9.64
N ALA A 69 2.69 -2.33 8.48
CA ALA A 69 3.09 -0.93 8.36
C ALA A 69 2.76 -0.36 6.98
N THR A 70 2.56 0.96 6.94
CA THR A 70 2.40 1.72 5.71
C THR A 70 3.39 2.87 5.69
N HIS A 71 4.20 2.94 4.63
CA HIS A 71 5.24 3.95 4.47
C HIS A 71 5.13 4.65 3.11
N VAL A 72 5.32 5.96 3.12
CA VAL A 72 5.46 6.77 1.92
C VAL A 72 6.91 7.25 1.86
N VAL A 73 7.64 6.79 0.86
CA VAL A 73 9.08 6.98 0.73
C VAL A 73 9.39 7.71 -0.57
N PRO A 74 9.79 8.99 -0.51
CA PRO A 74 10.22 9.74 -1.68
C PRO A 74 11.66 9.39 -2.03
N VAL A 75 11.89 9.14 -3.32
CA VAL A 75 13.21 8.80 -3.89
C VAL A 75 13.50 9.79 -5.00
N ALA A 76 14.69 10.37 -5.01
CA ALA A 76 15.18 11.22 -6.08
C ALA A 76 16.56 10.74 -6.53
N ASP A 77 16.71 10.52 -7.84
CA ASP A 77 17.93 10.05 -8.48
C ASP A 77 18.53 8.79 -7.82
N GLY A 78 17.66 7.89 -7.35
CA GLY A 78 18.03 6.65 -6.67
C GLY A 78 18.29 6.80 -5.16
N TYR A 79 18.26 8.01 -4.62
CA TYR A 79 18.47 8.29 -3.21
C TYR A 79 17.15 8.54 -2.47
N VAL A 80 17.00 7.91 -1.31
CA VAL A 80 15.83 8.13 -0.44
C VAL A 80 15.96 9.50 0.26
N ILE A 81 14.94 10.34 0.13
CA ILE A 81 14.87 11.63 0.83
C ILE A 81 14.34 11.37 2.25
N GLY A 82 15.23 10.96 3.15
CA GLY A 82 14.89 10.52 4.51
C GLY A 82 14.05 11.52 5.32
N SER A 83 14.31 12.82 5.20
CA SER A 83 13.56 13.88 5.90
C SER A 83 12.08 13.98 5.49
N SER A 84 11.73 13.46 4.32
CA SER A 84 10.40 13.54 3.74
C SER A 84 9.59 12.25 3.90
N ILE A 85 10.18 11.18 4.42
CA ILE A 85 9.48 9.92 4.69
C ILE A 85 8.30 10.16 5.63
N LYS A 86 7.15 9.57 5.30
CA LYS A 86 5.97 9.57 6.17
C LYS A 86 5.55 8.14 6.48
N SER A 87 5.24 7.88 7.76
CA SER A 87 4.65 6.63 8.22
C SER A 87 3.17 6.86 8.51
N VAL A 88 2.33 5.91 8.12
CA VAL A 88 0.89 5.92 8.41
C VAL A 88 0.61 4.82 9.43
N PRO A 89 -0.04 5.12 10.56
CA PRO A 89 -0.34 4.14 11.62
C PRO A 89 -1.56 3.27 11.27
N ILE A 90 -1.72 2.94 9.99
CA ILE A 90 -2.79 2.10 9.44
C ILE A 90 -2.16 1.20 8.40
N ALA A 91 -2.39 -0.10 8.51
CA ALA A 91 -1.88 -1.12 7.62
C ALA A 91 -2.94 -2.18 7.27
N GLY A 92 -2.54 -3.21 6.54
CA GLY A 92 -3.44 -4.30 6.12
C GLY A 92 -4.05 -5.10 7.29
N LYS A 93 -3.37 -5.16 8.44
CA LYS A 93 -3.88 -5.78 9.65
C LYS A 93 -5.04 -4.99 10.23
N ASP A 94 -4.97 -3.66 10.23
CA ASP A 94 -6.03 -2.80 10.75
C ASP A 94 -7.30 -2.91 9.90
N VAL A 95 -7.14 -2.99 8.56
CA VAL A 95 -8.25 -3.33 7.65
C VAL A 95 -8.87 -4.69 7.99
N THR A 96 -8.05 -5.67 8.35
CA THR A 96 -8.52 -7.01 8.72
C THR A 96 -9.32 -6.97 10.03
N LEU A 97 -8.83 -6.23 11.03
CA LEU A 97 -9.53 -6.01 12.30
C LEU A 97 -10.83 -5.26 12.09
N PHE A 98 -10.86 -4.27 11.20
CA PHE A 98 -12.07 -3.53 10.86
C PHE A 98 -13.14 -4.43 10.22
N ILE A 99 -12.76 -5.24 9.23
CA ILE A 99 -13.67 -6.22 8.61
C ILE A 99 -14.19 -7.20 9.66
N GLN A 100 -13.32 -7.68 10.55
CA GLN A 100 -13.69 -8.57 11.64
C GLN A 100 -14.76 -7.93 12.55
N GLN A 101 -14.57 -6.66 12.90
CA GLN A 101 -15.52 -5.90 13.71
C GLN A 101 -16.87 -5.75 13.00
N LEU A 102 -16.88 -5.36 11.72
CA LEU A 102 -18.12 -5.20 10.95
C LEU A 102 -18.93 -6.51 10.85
N MET A 103 -18.25 -7.63 10.61
CA MET A 103 -18.90 -8.95 10.57
C MET A 103 -19.49 -9.34 11.94
N ARG A 104 -18.80 -8.97 13.03
CA ARG A 104 -19.27 -9.22 14.39
C ARG A 104 -20.48 -8.35 14.75
N GLU A 105 -20.48 -7.08 14.37
CA GLU A 105 -21.59 -6.15 14.60
C GLU A 105 -22.86 -6.56 13.84
N ARG A 106 -22.70 -7.14 12.65
CA ARG A 106 -23.83 -7.72 11.89
C ARG A 106 -24.34 -9.05 12.46
N GLY A 107 -23.66 -9.63 13.44
CA GLY A 107 -24.06 -10.89 14.07
C GLY A 107 -23.82 -12.12 13.18
N GLU A 108 -22.83 -12.09 12.29
CA GLU A 108 -22.49 -13.23 11.44
C GLU A 108 -21.98 -14.41 12.27
N ASN A 109 -22.40 -15.63 11.91
CA ASN A 109 -22.11 -16.86 12.65
C ASN A 109 -20.68 -17.40 12.42
N VAL A 110 -19.66 -16.54 12.57
CA VAL A 110 -18.26 -16.90 12.41
C VAL A 110 -17.68 -17.35 13.77
N PRO A 111 -17.02 -18.52 13.85
CA PRO A 111 -16.36 -18.97 15.07
C PRO A 111 -15.30 -17.95 15.53
N PRO A 112 -15.21 -17.62 16.83
CA PRO A 112 -14.22 -16.68 17.34
C PRO A 112 -12.77 -17.08 17.00
N GLU A 113 -12.47 -18.38 17.00
CA GLU A 113 -11.16 -18.91 16.63
C GLU A 113 -10.75 -18.61 15.17
N ASP A 114 -11.70 -18.63 14.24
CA ASP A 114 -11.44 -18.43 12.81
C ASP A 114 -11.72 -16.99 12.36
N SER A 115 -12.29 -16.17 13.24
CA SER A 115 -12.84 -14.86 12.91
C SER A 115 -11.81 -13.95 12.20
N PHE A 116 -10.57 -13.95 12.67
CA PHE A 116 -9.49 -13.17 12.07
C PHE A 116 -9.04 -13.75 10.71
N ASP A 117 -8.94 -15.08 10.59
CA ASP A 117 -8.56 -15.75 9.35
C ASP A 117 -9.60 -15.57 8.24
N VAL A 118 -10.88 -15.65 8.60
CA VAL A 118 -12.00 -15.38 7.70
C VAL A 118 -11.97 -13.93 7.26
N ALA A 119 -11.83 -12.97 8.18
CA ALA A 119 -11.74 -11.55 7.83
C ALA A 119 -10.59 -11.26 6.86
N ARG A 120 -9.42 -11.91 7.04
CA ARG A 120 -8.28 -11.78 6.11
C ARG A 120 -8.59 -12.35 4.73
N LYS A 121 -9.20 -13.53 4.68
CA LYS A 121 -9.64 -14.15 3.42
C LYS A 121 -10.68 -13.29 2.71
N VAL A 122 -11.59 -12.68 3.47
CA VAL A 122 -12.58 -11.73 2.95
C VAL A 122 -11.92 -10.48 2.38
N LYS A 123 -10.94 -9.93 3.12
CA LYS A 123 -10.08 -8.82 2.67
C LYS A 123 -9.47 -9.12 1.30
N GLU A 124 -8.80 -10.26 1.18
CA GLU A 124 -8.03 -10.59 -0.03
C GLU A 124 -8.90 -10.98 -1.24
N MET A 125 -10.02 -11.67 -1.02
CA MET A 125 -10.82 -12.21 -2.14
C MET A 125 -11.95 -11.30 -2.60
N TYR A 126 -12.57 -10.54 -1.69
CA TYR A 126 -13.83 -9.85 -2.00
C TYR A 126 -13.75 -8.33 -1.92
N CYS A 127 -12.70 -7.78 -1.32
CA CYS A 127 -12.61 -6.34 -1.11
C CYS A 127 -12.15 -5.57 -2.35
N TYR A 128 -12.66 -4.36 -2.48
CA TYR A 128 -12.36 -3.45 -3.58
C TYR A 128 -12.52 -2.01 -3.12
N THR A 129 -11.80 -1.10 -3.78
CA THR A 129 -11.90 0.33 -3.48
C THR A 129 -13.05 0.94 -4.26
N CYS A 130 -13.97 1.62 -3.56
CA CYS A 130 -15.07 2.31 -4.21
C CYS A 130 -14.67 3.73 -4.64
N SER A 131 -15.51 4.41 -5.42
CA SER A 131 -15.26 5.79 -5.86
C SER A 131 -15.97 6.83 -5.00
N ASP A 132 -17.12 6.44 -4.44
CA ASP A 132 -18.08 7.23 -3.67
C ASP A 132 -18.86 6.25 -2.79
N ILE A 133 -18.68 6.37 -1.48
CA ILE A 133 -19.23 5.45 -0.49
C ILE A 133 -20.76 5.47 -0.52
N VAL A 134 -21.37 6.67 -0.59
CA VAL A 134 -22.82 6.84 -0.52
C VAL A 134 -23.50 6.19 -1.72
N LYS A 135 -22.92 6.34 -2.92
CA LYS A 135 -23.42 5.65 -4.11
C LYS A 135 -23.27 4.14 -4.01
N GLU A 136 -22.21 3.67 -3.37
CA GLU A 136 -21.96 2.23 -3.22
C GLU A 136 -22.95 1.58 -2.24
N TYR A 137 -23.24 2.22 -1.10
CA TYR A 137 -24.33 1.80 -0.20
C TYR A 137 -25.66 1.66 -0.95
N ASN A 138 -26.06 2.70 -1.67
CA ASN A 138 -27.31 2.69 -2.44
C ASN A 138 -27.39 1.55 -3.47
N LYS A 139 -26.27 1.08 -4.03
CA LYS A 139 -26.26 -0.07 -4.95
C LYS A 139 -26.43 -1.39 -4.21
N HIS A 140 -25.74 -1.56 -3.09
CA HIS A 140 -25.85 -2.75 -2.25
C HIS A 140 -27.27 -2.91 -1.70
N ASP A 141 -27.90 -1.80 -1.29
CA ASP A 141 -29.27 -1.80 -0.76
C ASP A 141 -30.32 -2.11 -1.84
N LYS A 142 -30.11 -1.63 -3.07
CA LYS A 142 -31.01 -1.89 -4.20
C LYS A 142 -30.90 -3.31 -4.76
N GLU A 143 -29.70 -3.88 -4.80
CA GLU A 143 -29.43 -5.19 -5.41
C GLU A 143 -28.66 -6.14 -4.46
N PRO A 144 -29.20 -6.48 -3.27
CA PRO A 144 -28.46 -7.26 -2.27
C PRO A 144 -28.01 -8.63 -2.78
N ALA A 145 -28.85 -9.31 -3.58
CA ALA A 145 -28.55 -10.65 -4.13
C ALA A 145 -27.30 -10.70 -5.03
N LYS A 146 -26.90 -9.57 -5.62
CA LYS A 146 -25.73 -9.48 -6.51
C LYS A 146 -24.44 -9.18 -5.75
N TYR A 147 -24.55 -8.33 -4.74
CA TYR A 147 -23.42 -7.76 -4.02
C TYR A 147 -23.07 -8.50 -2.74
N ILE A 148 -24.04 -9.13 -2.08
CA ILE A 148 -23.79 -10.02 -0.96
C ILE A 148 -23.14 -11.30 -1.49
N LYS A 149 -22.04 -11.71 -0.87
CA LYS A 149 -21.33 -12.96 -1.15
C LYS A 149 -21.44 -13.89 0.04
N HIS A 150 -21.66 -15.17 -0.23
CA HIS A 150 -21.73 -16.19 0.81
C HIS A 150 -20.37 -16.85 0.99
N TRP A 151 -19.85 -16.79 2.20
CA TRP A 151 -18.72 -17.56 2.65
C TRP A 151 -19.20 -18.82 3.35
N ARG A 152 -18.49 -19.93 3.15
CA ARG A 152 -18.74 -21.19 3.84
C ARG A 152 -17.46 -21.69 4.45
N GLY A 153 -17.53 -22.09 5.71
CA GLY A 153 -16.44 -22.70 6.44
C GLY A 153 -16.90 -23.90 7.24
N ILE A 154 -15.95 -24.59 7.85
CA ILE A 154 -16.19 -25.73 8.74
C ILE A 154 -15.64 -25.34 10.09
N LYS A 155 -16.45 -25.46 11.15
CA LYS A 155 -16.04 -25.13 12.51
C LYS A 155 -14.93 -26.10 12.95
N PRO A 156 -13.75 -25.63 13.37
CA PRO A 156 -12.62 -26.51 13.69
C PRO A 156 -12.93 -27.53 14.79
N LYS A 157 -13.70 -27.12 15.81
CA LYS A 157 -13.99 -27.95 16.99
C LYS A 157 -15.15 -28.93 16.82
N THR A 158 -16.17 -28.56 16.04
CA THR A 158 -17.41 -29.35 15.93
C THR A 158 -17.55 -30.06 14.59
N GLY A 159 -16.73 -29.70 13.59
CA GLY A 159 -16.89 -30.17 12.21
C GLY A 159 -18.18 -29.69 11.54
N ALA A 160 -18.98 -28.86 12.22
CA ALA A 160 -20.24 -28.36 11.68
C ALA A 160 -19.97 -27.28 10.62
N PRO A 161 -20.73 -27.26 9.50
CA PRO A 161 -20.64 -26.18 8.55
C PRO A 161 -21.15 -24.88 9.16
N TYR A 162 -20.52 -23.77 8.81
CA TYR A 162 -21.05 -22.43 9.04
C TYR A 162 -21.03 -21.63 7.73
N SER A 163 -21.94 -20.68 7.63
CA SER A 163 -21.98 -19.71 6.54
C SER A 163 -22.03 -18.31 7.11
N CYS A 164 -21.41 -17.37 6.41
CA CYS A 164 -21.57 -15.95 6.69
C CYS A 164 -21.72 -15.15 5.41
N ASP A 165 -22.45 -14.04 5.52
CA ASP A 165 -22.75 -13.15 4.42
C ASP A 165 -21.78 -11.96 4.45
N ILE A 166 -21.18 -11.69 3.31
CA ILE A 166 -20.21 -10.62 3.11
C ILE A 166 -20.87 -9.57 2.23
N GLY A 167 -21.13 -8.40 2.78
CA GLY A 167 -21.81 -7.28 2.12
C GLY A 167 -20.93 -6.04 2.06
N TYR A 168 -21.19 -5.10 2.97
CA TYR A 168 -20.58 -3.77 2.97
C TYR A 168 -19.08 -3.79 3.32
N GLU A 169 -18.61 -4.82 4.03
CA GLU A 169 -17.21 -4.99 4.43
C GLU A 169 -16.27 -4.97 3.23
N ARG A 170 -16.78 -5.35 2.05
CA ARG A 170 -16.05 -5.41 0.79
C ARG A 170 -15.51 -4.06 0.34
N PHE A 171 -16.29 -2.99 0.49
CA PHE A 171 -15.83 -1.65 0.12
C PHE A 171 -15.43 -0.81 1.33
N LEU A 172 -15.97 -1.09 2.51
CA LEU A 172 -15.63 -0.39 3.74
C LEU A 172 -14.21 -0.73 4.23
N GLY A 173 -13.77 -1.98 4.08
CA GLY A 173 -12.43 -2.41 4.49
C GLY A 173 -11.32 -1.52 3.89
N PRO A 174 -11.19 -1.45 2.55
CA PRO A 174 -10.18 -0.59 1.91
C PRO A 174 -10.40 0.91 2.12
N GLU A 175 -11.62 1.34 2.46
CA GLU A 175 -11.94 2.76 2.64
C GLU A 175 -11.22 3.35 3.86
N VAL A 176 -10.74 2.53 4.79
CA VAL A 176 -9.90 2.98 5.93
C VAL A 176 -8.66 3.77 5.47
N PHE A 177 -8.11 3.51 4.29
CA PHE A 177 -6.99 4.29 3.75
C PHE A 177 -7.40 5.67 3.20
N PHE A 178 -8.67 5.84 2.82
CA PHE A 178 -9.18 7.06 2.17
C PHE A 178 -10.02 7.91 3.12
N ASN A 179 -10.67 7.30 4.10
CA ASN A 179 -11.41 7.93 5.18
C ASN A 179 -11.09 7.21 6.50
N PRO A 180 -9.90 7.45 7.10
CA PRO A 180 -9.46 6.78 8.32
C PRO A 180 -10.41 6.92 9.52
N GLU A 181 -11.19 8.00 9.55
CA GLU A 181 -12.17 8.32 10.60
C GLU A 181 -13.21 7.21 10.82
N ILE A 182 -13.47 6.36 9.82
CA ILE A 182 -14.42 5.25 9.95
C ILE A 182 -13.89 4.10 10.84
N TYR A 183 -12.57 4.01 11.01
CA TYR A 183 -11.92 2.96 11.78
C TYR A 183 -11.58 3.42 13.19
N GLY A 184 -11.11 4.65 13.34
CA GLY A 184 -10.72 5.20 14.63
C GLY A 184 -10.52 6.71 14.61
N SER A 185 -10.50 7.31 15.80
CA SER A 185 -10.31 8.76 15.98
C SER A 185 -8.85 9.20 16.01
N ASP A 186 -7.91 8.27 16.21
CA ASP A 186 -6.51 8.59 16.50
C ASP A 186 -5.76 9.10 15.27
N PHE A 187 -6.17 8.67 14.09
CA PHE A 187 -5.59 9.09 12.82
C PHE A 187 -6.69 9.35 11.80
N THR A 188 -6.80 10.59 11.35
CA THR A 188 -7.89 11.06 10.46
C THR A 188 -7.39 11.47 9.08
N THR A 189 -6.07 11.48 8.82
CA THR A 189 -5.51 11.99 7.57
C THR A 189 -5.56 10.92 6.47
N PRO A 190 -6.27 11.14 5.34
CA PRO A 190 -6.31 10.18 4.24
C PRO A 190 -4.93 9.90 3.64
N LEU A 191 -4.71 8.68 3.13
CA LEU A 191 -3.47 8.29 2.43
C LEU A 191 -3.08 9.26 1.29
N PRO A 192 -4.00 9.72 0.41
CA PRO A 192 -3.68 10.74 -0.58
C PRO A 192 -3.08 12.02 0.03
N ALA A 193 -3.61 12.48 1.16
CA ALA A 193 -3.11 13.68 1.84
C ALA A 193 -1.75 13.44 2.49
N VAL A 194 -1.47 12.23 2.98
CA VAL A 194 -0.13 11.88 3.49
C VAL A 194 0.90 11.89 2.37
N ILE A 195 0.58 11.31 1.21
CA ILE A 195 1.46 11.30 0.04
C ILE A 195 1.74 12.72 -0.43
N ASP A 196 0.70 13.56 -0.49
CA ASP A 196 0.86 14.97 -0.84
C ASP A 196 1.79 15.69 0.16
N LYS A 197 1.59 15.51 1.47
CA LYS A 197 2.47 16.06 2.52
C LYS A 197 3.92 15.56 2.39
N CYS A 198 4.11 14.29 2.06
CA CYS A 198 5.43 13.69 1.80
C CYS A 198 6.15 14.42 0.66
N ILE A 199 5.48 14.57 -0.49
CA ILE A 199 6.05 15.25 -1.66
C ILE A 199 6.30 16.74 -1.35
N GLN A 200 5.38 17.40 -0.66
CA GLN A 200 5.54 18.80 -0.28
C GLN A 200 6.67 19.03 0.74
N SER A 201 7.07 18.03 1.53
CA SER A 201 8.26 18.14 2.38
C SER A 201 9.58 17.94 1.63
N ALA A 202 9.56 17.41 0.41
CA ALA A 202 10.74 17.23 -0.42
C ALA A 202 11.23 18.57 -1.02
N PRO A 203 12.51 18.66 -1.45
CA PRO A 203 13.05 19.82 -2.16
C PRO A 203 12.18 20.19 -3.37
N ILE A 204 12.01 21.48 -3.63
CA ILE A 204 11.04 21.98 -4.62
C ILE A 204 11.31 21.44 -6.04
N ASP A 205 12.57 21.27 -6.39
CA ASP A 205 13.02 20.83 -7.71
C ASP A 205 12.64 19.38 -8.02
N THR A 206 12.48 18.54 -6.99
CA THR A 206 12.14 17.11 -7.16
C THR A 206 10.63 16.87 -7.19
N ARG A 207 9.82 17.77 -6.60
CA ARG A 207 8.37 17.56 -6.40
C ARG A 207 7.63 17.19 -7.68
N ARG A 208 7.94 17.85 -8.79
CA ARG A 208 7.28 17.58 -10.07
C ARG A 208 7.52 16.15 -10.55
N ALA A 209 8.77 15.68 -10.48
CA ALA A 209 9.11 14.31 -10.83
C ALA A 209 8.47 13.30 -9.85
N LEU A 210 8.41 13.65 -8.55
CA LEU A 210 7.76 12.84 -7.52
C LEU A 210 6.25 12.63 -7.77
N TYR A 211 5.51 13.68 -8.16
CA TYR A 211 4.08 13.54 -8.52
C TYR A 211 3.87 12.74 -9.81
N LYS A 212 4.77 12.90 -10.78
CA LYS A 212 4.73 12.21 -12.07
C LYS A 212 5.00 10.71 -11.93
N ASN A 213 5.61 10.25 -10.84
CA ASN A 213 5.95 8.84 -10.68
C ASN A 213 5.65 8.36 -9.25
N ILE A 214 4.42 7.92 -9.02
CA ILE A 214 3.99 7.34 -7.74
C ILE A 214 3.86 5.84 -7.93
N VAL A 215 4.75 5.07 -7.32
CA VAL A 215 4.78 3.61 -7.41
C VAL A 215 4.13 2.99 -6.19
N LEU A 216 3.17 2.09 -6.43
CA LEU A 216 2.55 1.32 -5.36
C LEU A 216 3.39 0.08 -5.01
N SER A 217 3.40 -0.30 -3.74
CA SER A 217 4.01 -1.53 -3.23
C SER A 217 3.19 -2.08 -2.06
N GLY A 218 3.31 -3.37 -1.81
CA GLY A 218 2.69 -4.04 -0.67
C GLY A 218 1.36 -4.73 -0.99
N GLY A 219 1.01 -5.72 -0.18
CA GLY A 219 -0.18 -6.56 -0.40
C GLY A 219 -1.49 -5.77 -0.37
N SER A 220 -1.57 -4.72 0.45
CA SER A 220 -2.80 -3.93 0.62
C SER A 220 -3.04 -2.95 -0.53
N THR A 221 -2.06 -2.68 -1.41
CA THR A 221 -2.31 -1.87 -2.63
C THR A 221 -3.00 -2.67 -3.73
N MET A 222 -3.14 -4.00 -3.56
CA MET A 222 -3.72 -4.91 -4.55
C MET A 222 -5.25 -4.90 -4.58
N PHE A 223 -5.92 -4.11 -3.72
CA PHE A 223 -7.36 -3.94 -3.82
C PHE A 223 -7.74 -3.43 -5.22
N LYS A 224 -8.80 -3.99 -5.77
CA LYS A 224 -9.30 -3.55 -7.08
C LYS A 224 -9.60 -2.05 -7.06
N ASP A 225 -9.20 -1.35 -8.10
CA ASP A 225 -9.36 0.10 -8.30
C ASP A 225 -8.60 1.01 -7.31
N PHE A 226 -7.75 0.46 -6.42
CA PHE A 226 -6.99 1.24 -5.42
C PHE A 226 -6.13 2.34 -6.04
N GLY A 227 -5.27 1.99 -7.01
CA GLY A 227 -4.39 2.97 -7.67
C GLY A 227 -5.16 4.04 -8.44
N ARG A 228 -6.27 3.68 -9.10
CA ARG A 228 -7.14 4.63 -9.80
C ARG A 228 -7.81 5.62 -8.84
N ARG A 229 -8.32 5.12 -7.70
CA ARG A 229 -8.88 5.97 -6.63
C ARG A 229 -7.82 6.91 -6.09
N LEU A 230 -6.64 6.40 -5.78
CA LEU A 230 -5.51 7.17 -5.25
C LEU A 230 -5.09 8.28 -6.21
N GLN A 231 -4.90 7.97 -7.49
CA GLN A 231 -4.51 8.96 -8.51
C GLN A 231 -5.55 10.08 -8.62
N ARG A 232 -6.84 9.73 -8.66
CA ARG A 232 -7.93 10.70 -8.76
C ARG A 232 -7.95 11.63 -7.55
N ASP A 233 -7.85 11.07 -6.35
CA ASP A 233 -7.95 11.86 -5.11
C ASP A 233 -6.70 12.73 -4.91
N LEU A 234 -5.50 12.23 -5.26
CA LEU A 234 -4.29 13.02 -5.31
C LEU A 234 -4.37 14.15 -6.32
N LYS A 235 -4.84 13.87 -7.54
CA LYS A 235 -5.00 14.89 -8.58
C LYS A 235 -5.92 16.02 -8.10
N LYS A 236 -7.03 15.70 -7.42
CA LYS A 236 -7.92 16.72 -6.83
C LYS A 236 -7.20 17.62 -5.82
N ILE A 237 -6.37 17.04 -4.94
CA ILE A 237 -5.59 17.80 -3.96
C ILE A 237 -4.59 18.74 -4.66
N VAL A 238 -3.90 18.22 -5.67
CA VAL A 238 -2.92 18.97 -6.46
C VAL A 238 -3.59 20.10 -7.24
N ASP A 239 -4.66 19.81 -7.96
CA ASP A 239 -5.43 20.78 -8.76
C ASP A 239 -6.00 21.89 -7.86
N ALA A 240 -6.52 21.55 -6.67
CA ALA A 240 -7.02 22.54 -5.71
C ALA A 240 -5.90 23.46 -5.18
N ARG A 241 -4.71 22.92 -4.92
CA ARG A 241 -3.54 23.72 -4.52
C ARG A 241 -3.06 24.62 -5.65
N VAL A 242 -3.01 24.12 -6.88
CA VAL A 242 -2.64 24.91 -8.06
C VAL A 242 -3.62 26.07 -8.25
N PHE A 243 -4.92 25.79 -8.24
CA PHE A 243 -5.97 26.81 -8.33
C PHE A 243 -5.84 27.88 -7.23
N THR A 244 -5.59 27.47 -5.98
CA THR A 244 -5.40 28.40 -4.86
C THR A 244 -4.14 29.27 -5.04
N SER A 245 -3.11 28.73 -5.70
CA SER A 245 -1.86 29.45 -5.96
C SER A 245 -2.03 30.45 -7.11
N GLU A 246 -2.75 30.06 -8.17
CA GLU A 246 -3.09 30.94 -9.29
C GLU A 246 -4.00 32.08 -8.86
N ALA A 247 -5.00 31.81 -8.01
CA ALA A 247 -5.88 32.86 -7.46
C ALA A 247 -5.15 33.92 -6.60
N ARG A 248 -3.89 33.68 -6.21
CA ARG A 248 -3.05 34.62 -5.45
C ARG A 248 -2.07 35.39 -6.33
N LEU A 249 -1.90 34.99 -7.59
CA LEU A 249 -1.03 35.64 -8.57
C LEU A 249 -1.90 36.49 -9.49
N ASP A 250 -1.42 37.67 -9.89
CA ASP A 250 -2.09 38.45 -10.94
C ASP A 250 -2.15 37.64 -12.25
N ASP A 251 -3.19 37.87 -13.06
CA ASP A 251 -3.63 37.11 -14.25
C ASP A 251 -2.57 36.77 -15.32
N GLU A 252 -1.33 37.24 -15.18
CA GLU A 252 -0.23 37.02 -16.13
C GLU A 252 0.54 35.71 -15.94
N VAL A 253 0.46 35.04 -14.77
CA VAL A 253 1.25 33.82 -14.51
C VAL A 253 0.37 32.57 -14.45
N LYS A 254 0.19 31.90 -15.59
CA LYS A 254 -0.42 30.57 -15.66
C LYS A 254 0.57 29.51 -15.22
N SER A 255 0.22 28.74 -14.19
CA SER A 255 1.06 27.63 -13.75
C SER A 255 0.93 26.44 -14.71
N GLN A 256 2.01 25.70 -14.92
CA GLN A 256 1.93 24.48 -15.73
C GLN A 256 1.20 23.38 -14.93
N PRO A 257 0.26 22.66 -15.56
CA PRO A 257 -0.46 21.58 -14.89
C PRO A 257 0.51 20.49 -14.45
N LEU A 258 0.31 20.00 -13.23
CA LEU A 258 1.14 18.95 -12.67
C LEU A 258 0.57 17.59 -13.03
N GLU A 259 1.36 16.76 -13.69
CA GLU A 259 0.98 15.39 -13.99
C GLU A 259 1.07 14.53 -12.72
N VAL A 260 -0.01 13.83 -12.40
CA VAL A 260 -0.08 12.86 -11.30
C VAL A 260 -0.32 11.48 -11.91
N ASN A 261 0.65 10.60 -11.80
CA ASN A 261 0.56 9.25 -12.34
C ASN A 261 0.86 8.22 -11.25
N VAL A 262 -0.10 7.33 -11.00
CA VAL A 262 0.05 6.22 -10.06
C VAL A 262 0.26 4.95 -10.86
N VAL A 263 1.47 4.41 -10.75
CA VAL A 263 1.88 3.21 -11.46
C VAL A 263 1.63 1.98 -10.58
N SER A 264 0.73 1.13 -11.05
CA SER A 264 0.53 -0.22 -10.53
C SER A 264 1.14 -1.23 -11.50
N HIS A 265 2.23 -1.90 -11.11
CA HIS A 265 2.83 -2.97 -11.91
C HIS A 265 2.30 -4.35 -11.46
N PRO A 266 1.95 -5.29 -12.37
CA PRO A 266 1.54 -6.65 -12.00
C PRO A 266 2.57 -7.40 -11.14
N ILE A 267 3.82 -6.99 -11.25
CA ILE A 267 4.98 -7.52 -10.53
C ILE A 267 5.03 -7.03 -9.07
N GLN A 268 4.24 -6.03 -8.67
CA GLN A 268 4.17 -5.55 -7.27
C GLN A 268 3.82 -6.66 -6.27
N ARG A 269 3.05 -7.66 -6.71
CA ARG A 269 2.75 -8.87 -5.92
C ARG A 269 4.01 -9.66 -5.53
N PHE A 270 5.07 -9.53 -6.32
CA PHE A 270 6.35 -10.20 -6.16
C PHE A 270 7.49 -9.20 -5.93
N ALA A 271 7.25 -7.92 -5.65
CA ALA A 271 8.36 -6.99 -5.38
C ALA A 271 9.20 -7.50 -4.20
N VAL A 272 8.55 -8.10 -3.20
CA VAL A 272 9.17 -8.80 -2.06
C VAL A 272 9.78 -10.17 -2.46
N TRP A 273 9.38 -10.78 -3.58
CA TRP A 273 9.77 -12.16 -3.96
C TRP A 273 10.79 -12.23 -5.11
N LEU A 274 10.83 -11.25 -6.02
CA LEU A 274 11.77 -11.17 -7.14
C LEU A 274 13.17 -10.72 -6.73
N GLU A 275 13.35 -10.30 -5.47
CA GLU A 275 14.64 -9.90 -4.92
C GLU A 275 15.69 -11.04 -5.00
N VAL A 276 15.25 -12.30 -5.04
CA VAL A 276 16.13 -13.47 -5.16
C VAL A 276 16.65 -13.69 -6.60
N GLN A 277 15.97 -13.16 -7.62
CA GLN A 277 16.29 -13.46 -9.03
C GLN A 277 17.09 -12.38 -9.77
N PHE A 278 17.04 -11.11 -9.33
CA PHE A 278 17.72 -10.02 -10.05
C PHE A 278 19.26 -10.12 -10.03
N LEU A 279 19.84 -10.92 -9.13
CA LEU A 279 21.29 -11.16 -9.06
C LEU A 279 21.76 -12.38 -9.85
N HIS A 280 20.87 -13.08 -10.56
CA HIS A 280 21.24 -14.23 -11.41
C HIS A 280 21.56 -13.87 -12.86
N GLN A 281 21.59 -12.58 -13.22
CA GLN A 281 21.85 -12.12 -14.60
C GLN A 281 23.09 -11.24 -14.80
N HIS A 282 24.11 -11.36 -13.95
CA HIS A 282 25.48 -10.97 -14.30
C HIS A 282 26.51 -11.92 -13.70
#